data_AF-A0AAV1WAN9-F1
#
_entry.id   AF-A0AAV1WAN9-F1
#
_cell.length_a   1.000
_cell.length_b   1.000
_cell.length_c   1.000
_cell.angle_alpha   90.00
_cell.angle_beta   90.00
_cell.angle_gamma   90.00
#
_symmetry.space_group_name_H-M   'P 1'
#
loop_
_entity.id
_entity.type
_entity.pdbx_description
1 polymer ?
#
loop_
_entity_poly.entity_id
_entity_poly.type
_entity_poly.pdbx_seq_one_letter_code
_entity_poly.pdbx_strand_id
1 'polypeptide(L)'
;MSEQNSKNKAQQKWRHRTGPVNFDVIRERLRATKENKETPNQAEMFCETRQSKKGKPLDQETTNAMAQLKDLIEKSTQQPDEAFQSVFGKEKSGRVRCHGRVTTLTLLKRTKEIAKIEKKHADELKLLNYKVEEMEAKHKQEMSSMEQKFQILLRNIINQNNSGVDVEALATMLSTLGTSTSTHVPNNDKQNHLEDNSTHTV
;
A
#
# COMPACT_ATOMS: atom_id res chain seq x y z
N MET A 1 -27.10 12.08 39.31
CA MET A 1 -27.25 11.68 37.89
C MET A 1 -28.73 11.73 37.56
N SER A 2 -29.12 12.27 36.39
CA SER A 2 -30.53 12.22 35.94
C SER A 2 -31.01 10.76 35.84
N GLU A 3 -32.25 10.51 36.24
CA GLU A 3 -32.90 9.19 36.17
C GLU A 3 -32.82 8.58 34.76
N GLN A 4 -32.94 9.42 33.73
CA GLN A 4 -32.81 9.01 32.33
C GLN A 4 -31.43 8.44 32.01
N ASN A 5 -30.36 9.01 32.56
CA ASN A 5 -29.00 8.53 32.33
C ASN A 5 -28.78 7.15 32.98
N SER A 6 -29.38 6.92 34.14
CA SER A 6 -29.33 5.61 34.81
C SER A 6 -30.06 4.54 34.00
N LYS A 7 -31.26 4.84 33.49
CA LYS A 7 -32.03 3.94 32.59
C LYS A 7 -31.24 3.61 31.34
N ASN A 8 -30.67 4.62 30.66
CA ASN A 8 -29.85 4.44 29.46
C ASN A 8 -28.60 3.58 29.75
N LYS A 9 -27.95 3.78 30.89
CA LYS A 9 -26.76 3.02 31.29
C LYS A 9 -27.08 1.56 31.58
N ALA A 10 -28.24 1.27 32.18
CA ALA A 10 -28.69 -0.09 32.46
C ALA A 10 -28.97 -0.89 31.18
N GLN A 11 -29.39 -0.23 30.09
CA GLN A 11 -29.64 -0.85 28.80
C GLN A 11 -28.37 -1.07 27.95
N GLN A 12 -27.22 -0.55 28.37
CA GLN A 12 -25.97 -0.72 27.62
C GLN A 12 -25.44 -2.15 27.72
N LYS A 13 -25.46 -2.86 26.59
CA LYS A 13 -24.86 -4.19 26.44
C LYS A 13 -23.37 -4.11 26.10
N TRP A 14 -22.63 -5.15 26.45
CA TRP A 14 -21.23 -5.36 26.04
C TRP A 14 -20.30 -4.17 26.34
N ARG A 15 -20.41 -3.60 27.54
CA ARG A 15 -19.58 -2.47 27.96
C ARG A 15 -18.12 -2.91 28.10
N HIS A 16 -17.19 -2.13 27.54
CA HIS A 16 -15.76 -2.38 27.74
C HIS A 16 -15.38 -2.23 29.22
N ARG A 17 -14.37 -2.99 29.65
CA ARG A 17 -13.95 -3.09 31.06
C ARG A 17 -12.55 -2.50 31.31
N THR A 18 -11.97 -1.85 30.30
CA THR A 18 -10.58 -1.32 30.30
C THR A 18 -10.38 -0.08 31.18
N GLY A 19 -11.45 0.60 31.60
CA GLY A 19 -11.36 1.81 32.41
C GLY A 19 -10.84 3.00 31.58
N PRO A 20 -9.93 3.83 32.11
CA PRO A 20 -9.42 5.04 31.43
C PRO A 20 -8.39 4.74 30.32
N VAL A 21 -8.00 3.48 30.14
CA VAL A 21 -7.00 3.09 29.13
C VAL A 21 -7.53 3.34 27.72
N ASN A 22 -6.77 4.09 26.92
CA ASN A 22 -7.08 4.34 25.51
C ASN A 22 -6.92 3.04 24.70
N PHE A 23 -7.81 2.83 23.73
CA PHE A 23 -7.79 1.69 22.82
C PHE A 23 -6.54 1.67 21.93
N ASP A 24 -5.89 2.81 21.69
CA ASP A 24 -4.60 2.85 20.96
C ASP A 24 -3.50 2.08 21.70
N VAL A 25 -3.44 2.22 23.03
CA VAL A 25 -2.48 1.49 23.87
C VAL A 25 -2.75 -0.02 23.83
N ILE A 26 -4.03 -0.39 23.79
CA ILE A 26 -4.45 -1.80 23.71
C ILE A 26 -4.12 -2.38 22.32
N ARG A 27 -4.36 -1.61 21.26
CA ARG A 27 -4.00 -1.98 19.89
C ARG A 27 -2.51 -2.25 19.78
N GLU A 28 -1.67 -1.36 20.31
CA GLU A 28 -0.22 -1.51 20.24
C GLU A 28 0.27 -2.72 21.05
N ARG A 29 -0.32 -2.96 22.23
CA ARG A 29 -0.02 -4.17 23.01
C ARG A 29 -0.34 -5.45 22.23
N LEU A 30 -1.54 -5.55 21.64
CA LEU A 30 -1.93 -6.70 20.85
C LEU A 30 -1.03 -6.86 19.61
N ARG A 31 -0.68 -5.76 18.95
CA ARG A 31 0.26 -5.75 17.82
C ARG A 31 1.61 -6.31 18.22
N ALA A 32 2.16 -5.90 19.37
CA ALA A 32 3.44 -6.37 19.87
C ALA A 32 3.46 -7.87 20.20
N THR A 33 2.32 -8.48 20.48
CA THR A 33 2.20 -9.92 20.71
C THR A 33 2.06 -10.76 19.43
N LYS A 34 1.78 -10.13 18.29
CA LYS A 34 1.65 -10.82 17.00
C LYS A 34 2.98 -10.83 16.25
N GLU A 35 3.36 -12.00 15.75
CA GLU A 35 4.63 -12.18 15.00
C GLU A 35 4.72 -11.27 13.77
N ASN A 36 3.61 -11.13 13.03
CA ASN A 36 3.53 -10.29 11.83
C ASN A 36 3.33 -8.79 12.12
N LYS A 37 3.23 -8.38 13.40
CA LYS A 37 2.92 -7.00 13.84
C LYS A 37 1.70 -6.39 13.14
N GLU A 38 0.75 -7.23 12.72
CA GLU A 38 -0.47 -6.74 12.09
C GLU A 38 -1.34 -5.98 13.07
N THR A 39 -2.08 -5.01 12.53
CA THR A 39 -3.02 -4.23 13.34
C THR A 39 -4.15 -5.14 13.82
N PRO A 40 -4.52 -5.11 15.12
CA PRO A 40 -5.59 -5.93 15.64
C PRO A 40 -6.92 -5.62 14.97
N ASN A 41 -7.69 -6.67 14.66
CA ASN A 41 -9.00 -6.53 14.03
C ASN A 41 -10.08 -6.12 15.05
N GLN A 42 -11.27 -5.80 14.56
CA GLN A 42 -12.37 -5.30 15.39
C GLN A 42 -12.84 -6.33 16.43
N ALA A 43 -12.80 -7.62 16.09
CA ALA A 43 -13.18 -8.72 16.96
C ALA A 43 -12.16 -8.96 18.08
N GLU A 44 -10.86 -8.93 17.77
CA GLU A 44 -9.78 -8.99 18.75
C GLU A 44 -9.87 -7.83 19.74
N MET A 45 -10.07 -6.61 19.22
CA MET A 45 -10.30 -5.43 20.05
C MET A 45 -11.55 -5.58 20.94
N PHE A 46 -12.61 -6.22 20.44
CA PHE A 46 -13.79 -6.50 21.24
C PHE A 46 -13.46 -7.42 22.41
N CYS A 47 -12.86 -8.58 22.13
CA CYS A 47 -12.49 -9.57 23.12
C CYS A 47 -11.55 -8.98 24.17
N GLU A 48 -10.44 -8.36 23.75
CA GLU A 48 -9.41 -7.80 24.64
C GLU A 48 -9.97 -6.74 25.59
N THR A 49 -10.78 -5.83 25.07
CA THR A 49 -11.32 -4.72 25.89
C THR A 49 -12.42 -5.16 26.86
N ARG A 50 -12.91 -6.40 26.76
CA ARG A 50 -14.05 -6.95 27.52
C ARG A 50 -13.68 -8.16 28.36
N GLN A 51 -12.42 -8.57 28.38
CA GLN A 51 -11.93 -9.64 29.25
C GLN A 51 -12.27 -9.36 30.73
N SER A 52 -12.53 -10.44 31.48
CA SER A 52 -12.71 -10.37 32.92
C SER A 52 -11.44 -9.82 33.59
N LYS A 53 -11.62 -8.89 34.53
CA LYS A 53 -10.56 -8.45 35.42
C LYS A 53 -10.63 -9.28 36.70
N LYS A 54 -9.48 -9.80 37.14
CA LYS A 54 -9.24 -10.66 38.32
C LYS A 54 -10.41 -10.65 39.32
N GLY A 55 -11.25 -11.69 39.25
CA GLY A 55 -12.32 -11.96 40.21
C GLY A 55 -13.72 -11.42 39.88
N LYS A 56 -13.91 -10.64 38.80
CA LYS A 56 -15.25 -10.17 38.41
C LYS A 56 -15.87 -11.04 37.31
N PRO A 57 -17.04 -11.66 37.53
CA PRO A 57 -17.70 -12.41 36.48
C PRO A 57 -18.04 -11.50 35.30
N LEU A 58 -17.93 -12.08 34.10
CA LEU A 58 -18.41 -11.46 32.88
C LEU A 58 -19.93 -11.67 32.80
N ASP A 59 -20.65 -10.71 32.24
CA ASP A 59 -22.08 -10.86 32.00
C ASP A 59 -22.31 -11.93 30.93
N GLN A 60 -23.36 -12.74 31.10
CA GLN A 60 -23.65 -13.88 30.23
C GLN A 60 -23.80 -13.45 28.77
N GLU A 61 -24.41 -12.29 28.51
CA GLU A 61 -24.57 -11.75 27.15
C GLU A 61 -23.21 -11.45 26.48
N THR A 62 -22.23 -10.87 27.19
CA THR A 62 -20.89 -10.65 26.65
C THR A 62 -20.13 -11.96 26.48
N THR A 63 -20.24 -12.90 27.42
CA THR A 63 -19.62 -14.23 27.30
C THR A 63 -20.12 -14.95 26.05
N ASN A 64 -21.45 -14.97 25.85
CA ASN A 64 -22.06 -15.60 24.69
C ASN A 64 -21.63 -14.93 23.39
N ALA A 65 -21.61 -13.59 23.34
CA ALA A 65 -21.17 -12.86 22.15
C ALA A 65 -19.69 -13.09 21.82
N MET A 66 -18.82 -13.16 22.84
CA MET A 66 -17.40 -13.50 22.64
C MET A 66 -17.22 -14.93 22.12
N ALA A 67 -17.98 -15.90 22.66
CA ALA A 67 -17.94 -17.28 22.21
C ALA A 67 -18.43 -17.42 20.76
N GLN A 68 -19.57 -16.83 20.43
CA GLN A 68 -20.09 -16.80 19.05
C GLN A 68 -19.12 -16.16 18.07
N LEU A 69 -18.50 -15.05 18.45
CA LEU A 69 -17.55 -14.35 17.60
C LEU A 69 -16.30 -15.19 17.32
N LYS A 70 -15.76 -15.86 18.35
CA LYS A 70 -14.64 -16.80 18.20
C LYS A 70 -15.02 -17.98 17.32
N ASP A 71 -16.18 -18.58 17.56
CA ASP A 71 -16.67 -19.71 16.78
C ASP A 71 -16.83 -19.36 15.30
N LEU A 72 -17.36 -18.18 14.96
CA LEU A 72 -17.48 -17.76 13.55
C LEU A 72 -16.11 -17.57 12.89
N ILE A 73 -15.15 -16.96 13.59
CA ILE A 73 -13.82 -16.70 13.04
C ILE A 73 -13.03 -18.01 12.88
N GLU A 74 -13.07 -18.90 13.87
CA GLU A 74 -12.27 -20.13 13.89
C GLU A 74 -12.92 -21.26 13.06
N LYS A 75 -14.25 -21.41 13.11
CA LYS A 75 -14.94 -22.57 12.51
C LYS A 75 -15.54 -22.29 11.13
N SER A 76 -15.94 -21.05 10.84
CA SER A 76 -16.68 -20.73 9.60
C SER A 76 -15.86 -20.03 8.52
N THR A 77 -14.54 -19.89 8.72
CA THR A 77 -13.61 -19.19 7.80
C THR A 77 -14.04 -17.78 7.39
N GLN A 78 -15.00 -17.20 8.10
CA GLN A 78 -15.49 -15.85 7.84
C GLN A 78 -14.40 -14.82 8.12
N GLN A 79 -14.37 -13.78 7.30
CA GLN A 79 -13.52 -12.64 7.57
C GLN A 79 -13.93 -12.00 8.91
N PRO A 80 -12.98 -11.57 9.75
CA PRO A 80 -13.28 -11.05 11.10
C PRO A 80 -14.30 -9.91 11.11
N ASP A 81 -14.27 -9.05 10.09
CA ASP A 81 -15.22 -7.93 9.95
C ASP A 81 -16.66 -8.41 9.66
N GLU A 82 -16.81 -9.49 8.89
CA GLU A 82 -18.12 -10.09 8.56
C GLU A 82 -18.68 -10.84 9.76
N ALA A 83 -17.85 -11.64 10.44
CA ALA A 83 -18.22 -12.32 11.68
C ALA A 83 -18.67 -11.30 12.75
N PHE A 84 -17.97 -10.17 12.86
CA PHE A 84 -18.35 -9.09 13.77
C PHE A 84 -19.72 -8.48 13.41
N GLN A 85 -19.98 -8.21 12.13
CA GLN A 85 -21.28 -7.71 11.69
C GLN A 85 -22.41 -8.74 11.85
N SER A 86 -22.11 -10.03 11.75
CA SER A 86 -23.07 -11.11 11.99
C SER A 86 -23.55 -11.13 13.45
N VAL A 87 -22.61 -11.05 14.42
CA VAL A 87 -22.94 -11.08 15.85
C VAL A 87 -23.60 -9.79 16.32
N PHE A 88 -23.10 -8.64 15.87
CA PHE A 88 -23.50 -7.35 16.44
C PHE A 88 -24.38 -6.50 15.52
N GLY A 89 -24.68 -6.98 14.32
CA GLY A 89 -25.35 -6.22 13.27
C GLY A 89 -24.44 -5.17 12.61
N LYS A 90 -24.95 -4.57 11.53
CA LYS A 90 -24.27 -3.48 10.81
C LYS A 90 -23.94 -2.31 11.74
N GLU A 91 -22.83 -1.65 11.47
CA GLU A 91 -22.43 -0.47 12.22
C GLU A 91 -23.43 0.67 12.02
N LYS A 92 -23.79 1.36 13.10
CA LYS A 92 -24.68 2.52 13.03
C LYS A 92 -23.94 3.72 12.45
N SER A 93 -24.70 4.67 11.90
CA SER A 93 -24.14 5.97 11.51
C SER A 93 -23.48 6.64 12.73
N GLY A 94 -22.34 7.30 12.49
CA GLY A 94 -21.53 7.92 13.53
C GLY A 94 -20.35 7.06 13.98
N ARG A 95 -20.28 6.74 15.27
CA ARG A 95 -19.12 6.12 15.92
C ARG A 95 -19.05 4.62 15.66
N VAL A 96 -17.87 4.14 15.28
CA VAL A 96 -17.60 2.71 15.06
C VAL A 96 -17.21 2.02 16.37
N ARG A 97 -17.89 0.92 16.72
CA ARG A 97 -17.58 0.07 17.87
C ARG A 97 -16.13 -0.42 17.84
N CYS A 98 -15.51 -0.54 19.00
CA CYS A 98 -14.14 -1.08 19.17
C CYS A 98 -13.00 -0.27 18.52
N HIS A 99 -13.28 0.85 17.85
CA HIS A 99 -12.24 1.69 17.24
C HIS A 99 -11.79 2.87 18.11
N GLY A 100 -12.47 3.15 19.22
CA GLY A 100 -12.20 4.28 20.11
C GLY A 100 -13.33 5.31 20.08
N ARG A 101 -13.07 6.52 20.59
CA ARG A 101 -14.10 7.57 20.72
C ARG A 101 -14.33 8.37 19.43
N VAL A 102 -13.26 8.62 18.67
CA VAL A 102 -13.25 9.58 17.56
C VAL A 102 -13.51 8.94 16.19
N THR A 103 -13.43 7.62 16.10
CA THR A 103 -13.45 6.92 14.81
C THR A 103 -14.86 6.79 14.26
N THR A 104 -15.07 7.31 13.06
CA THR A 104 -16.31 7.21 12.30
C THR A 104 -16.12 6.31 11.07
N LEU A 105 -17.24 5.82 10.52
CA LEU A 105 -17.20 4.97 9.32
C LEU A 105 -16.58 5.69 8.13
N THR A 106 -16.89 6.98 7.95
CA THR A 106 -16.32 7.81 6.86
C THR A 106 -14.82 7.98 7.01
N LEU A 107 -14.32 8.17 8.23
CA LEU A 107 -12.88 8.27 8.47
C LEU A 107 -12.16 6.96 8.09
N LEU A 108 -12.71 5.81 8.49
CA LEU A 108 -12.14 4.50 8.13
C LEU A 108 -12.10 4.28 6.61
N LYS A 109 -13.16 4.68 5.89
CA LYS A 109 -13.19 4.58 4.42
C LYS A 109 -12.09 5.44 3.79
N ARG A 110 -11.97 6.70 4.21
CA ARG A 110 -10.91 7.60 3.73
C ARG A 110 -9.52 7.04 4.00
N THR A 111 -9.26 6.51 5.20
CA THR A 111 -7.96 5.90 5.52
C THR A 111 -7.67 4.68 4.65
N LYS A 112 -8.67 3.82 4.36
CA LYS A 112 -8.51 2.68 3.45
C LYS A 112 -8.22 3.11 2.01
N GLU A 113 -8.88 4.17 1.54
CA GLU A 113 -8.65 4.75 0.22
C GLU A 113 -7.25 5.34 0.10
N ILE A 114 -6.80 6.11 1.11
CA ILE A 114 -5.44 6.67 1.17
C ILE A 114 -4.39 5.56 1.10
N ALA A 115 -4.52 4.51 1.93
CA ALA A 115 -3.57 3.39 1.91
C ALA A 115 -3.52 2.66 0.56
N LYS A 116 -4.65 2.58 -0.15
CA LYS A 116 -4.70 2.00 -1.50
C LYS A 116 -3.97 2.89 -2.52
N ILE A 117 -4.11 4.21 -2.41
CA ILE A 117 -3.39 5.17 -3.27
C ILE A 117 -1.89 5.12 -2.97
N GLU A 118 -1.49 5.15 -1.70
CA GLU A 118 -0.09 5.05 -1.27
C GLU A 118 0.58 3.79 -1.81
N LYS A 119 -0.11 2.63 -1.72
CA LYS A 119 0.40 1.37 -2.27
C LYS A 119 0.61 1.44 -3.78
N LYS A 120 -0.39 1.93 -4.52
CA LYS A 120 -0.29 2.09 -5.99
C LYS A 120 0.89 3.00 -6.36
N HIS A 121 1.01 4.13 -5.68
CA HIS A 121 2.09 5.07 -5.93
C HIS A 121 3.47 4.46 -5.62
N ALA A 122 3.59 3.67 -4.55
CA ALA A 122 4.82 2.95 -4.25
C ALA A 122 5.19 1.91 -5.34
N ASP A 123 4.19 1.19 -5.86
CA ASP A 123 4.38 0.23 -6.96
C ASP A 123 4.80 0.93 -8.27
N GLU A 124 4.18 2.07 -8.59
CA GLU A 124 4.51 2.91 -9.75
C GLU A 124 5.93 3.50 -9.65
N LEU A 125 6.33 4.01 -8.49
CA LEU A 125 7.69 4.50 -8.24
C LEU A 125 8.73 3.39 -8.40
N LYS A 126 8.42 2.18 -7.90
CA LYS A 126 9.31 1.02 -8.05
C LYS A 126 9.50 0.68 -9.54
N LEU A 127 8.41 0.67 -10.31
CA LEU A 127 8.46 0.44 -11.76
C LEU A 127 9.27 1.51 -12.48
N LEU A 128 9.09 2.79 -12.12
CA LEU A 128 9.84 3.90 -12.72
C LEU A 128 11.34 3.78 -12.43
N ASN A 129 11.72 3.46 -11.20
CA ASN A 129 13.13 3.27 -10.83
C ASN A 129 13.78 2.16 -11.66
N TYR A 130 13.12 1.01 -11.83
CA TYR A 130 13.64 -0.06 -12.71
C TYR A 130 13.87 0.41 -14.15
N LYS A 131 12.94 1.22 -14.68
CA LYS A 131 13.07 1.76 -16.05
C LYS A 131 14.22 2.75 -16.16
N VAL A 132 14.43 3.60 -15.15
CA VAL A 132 15.55 4.54 -15.11
C VAL A 132 16.88 3.78 -15.05
N GLU A 133 17.00 2.77 -14.19
CA GLU A 133 18.20 1.92 -14.09
C GLU A 133 18.52 1.22 -15.43
N GLU A 134 17.49 0.71 -16.13
CA GLU A 134 17.66 0.10 -17.46
C GLU A 134 18.15 1.12 -18.50
N MET A 135 17.58 2.33 -18.50
CA MET A 135 18.00 3.40 -19.41
C MET A 135 19.43 3.87 -19.11
N GLU A 136 19.81 4.01 -17.84
CA GLU A 136 21.16 4.37 -17.44
C GLU A 136 22.19 3.30 -17.87
N ALA A 137 21.84 2.02 -17.74
CA ALA A 137 22.69 0.92 -18.20
C ALA A 137 22.88 0.95 -19.73
N LYS A 138 21.80 1.16 -20.49
CA LYS A 138 21.88 1.28 -21.96
C LYS A 138 22.72 2.47 -22.37
N HIS A 139 22.50 3.64 -21.77
CA HIS A 139 23.26 4.84 -22.07
C HIS A 139 24.75 4.65 -21.75
N LYS A 140 25.09 4.01 -20.63
CA LYS A 140 26.49 3.68 -20.29
C LYS A 140 27.13 2.73 -21.31
N GLN A 141 26.38 1.74 -21.80
CA GLN A 141 26.85 0.82 -22.83
C GLN A 141 27.09 1.53 -24.17
N GLU A 142 26.18 2.40 -24.58
CA GLU A 142 26.31 3.20 -25.80
C GLU A 142 27.52 4.14 -25.74
N MET A 143 27.70 4.85 -24.62
CA MET A 143 28.87 5.72 -24.41
C MET A 143 30.19 4.93 -24.43
N SER A 144 30.23 3.75 -23.83
CA SER A 144 31.40 2.86 -23.88
C SER A 144 31.71 2.40 -25.32
N SER A 145 30.68 2.05 -26.09
CA SER A 145 30.83 1.68 -27.50
C SER A 145 31.34 2.85 -28.35
N MET A 146 30.84 4.06 -28.10
CA MET A 146 31.27 5.27 -28.80
C MET A 146 32.73 5.60 -28.49
N GLU A 147 33.14 5.52 -27.22
CA GLU A 147 34.53 5.71 -26.80
C GLU A 147 35.46 4.70 -27.49
N GLN A 148 35.10 3.42 -27.51
CA GLN A 148 35.88 2.39 -28.21
C GLN A 148 36.04 2.69 -29.70
N LYS A 149 34.96 3.12 -30.38
CA LYS A 149 35.00 3.51 -31.80
C LYS A 149 35.93 4.71 -32.03
N PHE A 150 35.88 5.71 -31.16
CA PHE A 150 36.74 6.89 -31.24
C PHE A 150 38.22 6.53 -31.06
N GLN A 151 38.53 5.67 -30.08
CA GLN A 151 39.90 5.17 -29.84
C GLN A 151 40.46 4.41 -31.06
N ILE A 152 39.64 3.60 -31.73
CA ILE A 152 40.04 2.88 -32.95
C ILE A 152 40.32 3.87 -34.09
N LEU A 153 39.46 4.87 -34.27
CA LEU A 153 39.64 5.90 -35.30
C LEU A 153 40.97 6.65 -35.09
N LEU A 154 41.24 7.09 -33.86
CA LEU A 154 42.51 7.76 -33.52
C LEU A 154 43.72 6.86 -33.80
N ARG A 155 43.67 5.59 -33.41
CA ARG A 155 44.76 4.63 -33.66
C ARG A 155 45.03 4.46 -35.17
N ASN A 156 43.98 4.34 -35.98
CA ASN A 156 44.12 4.20 -37.43
C ASN A 156 44.71 5.44 -38.09
N ILE A 157 44.28 6.64 -37.69
CA ILE A 157 44.84 7.91 -38.19
C ILE A 157 46.33 8.00 -37.87
N ILE A 158 46.74 7.66 -36.64
CA ILE A 158 48.16 7.68 -36.23
C ILE A 158 48.99 6.70 -37.08
N ASN A 159 48.47 5.49 -37.33
CA ASN A 159 49.17 4.44 -38.06
C ASN A 159 49.29 4.70 -39.58
N GLN A 160 48.34 5.42 -40.19
CA GLN A 160 48.31 5.68 -41.65
C GLN A 160 49.05 6.96 -42.09
N ASN A 161 49.76 7.64 -41.18
CA ASN A 161 50.58 8.82 -41.47
C ASN A 161 51.75 8.59 -42.48
N ASN A 162 51.91 7.38 -43.03
CA ASN A 162 52.87 7.07 -44.10
C ASN A 162 52.21 6.72 -45.47
N SER A 163 50.88 6.56 -45.59
CA SER A 163 50.26 6.10 -46.85
C SER A 163 48.86 6.65 -47.21
N GLY A 164 48.32 7.60 -46.44
CA GLY A 164 46.99 8.19 -46.69
C GLY A 164 45.83 7.36 -46.14
N VAL A 165 44.71 8.01 -45.80
CA VAL A 165 43.59 7.42 -45.05
C VAL A 165 42.59 6.70 -45.97
N ASP A 166 42.45 5.37 -45.84
CA ASP A 166 41.40 4.58 -46.51
C ASP A 166 40.09 4.58 -45.70
N VAL A 167 39.11 5.34 -46.21
CA VAL A 167 37.81 5.59 -45.58
C VAL A 167 36.90 4.34 -45.62
N GLU A 168 37.02 3.48 -46.65
CA GLU A 168 36.15 2.32 -46.86
C GLU A 168 36.51 1.18 -45.88
N ALA A 169 37.81 0.93 -45.67
CA ALA A 169 38.29 -0.03 -44.68
C ALA A 169 37.94 0.39 -43.24
N LEU A 170 37.97 1.70 -42.96
CA LEU A 170 37.53 2.27 -41.67
C LEU A 170 36.05 2.03 -41.41
N ALA A 171 35.19 2.31 -42.38
CA ALA A 171 33.74 2.08 -42.26
C ALA A 171 33.42 0.60 -42.02
N THR A 172 34.15 -0.30 -42.67
CA THR A 172 33.96 -1.75 -42.53
C THR A 172 34.35 -2.24 -41.13
N MET A 173 35.48 -1.78 -40.58
CA MET A 173 35.91 -2.12 -39.21
C MET A 173 34.97 -1.56 -38.13
N LEU A 174 34.41 -0.36 -38.33
CA LEU A 174 33.46 0.24 -37.40
C LEU A 174 32.09 -0.46 -37.41
N SER A 175 31.74 -1.10 -38.54
CA SER A 175 30.47 -1.80 -38.74
C SER A 175 30.47 -3.23 -38.21
N THR A 176 31.62 -3.91 -38.22
CA THR A 176 31.73 -5.32 -37.78
C THR A 176 31.72 -5.52 -36.26
N LEU A 177 31.90 -4.48 -35.46
CA LEU A 177 32.09 -4.61 -34.01
C LEU A 177 30.82 -4.43 -33.14
N GLY A 178 29.62 -4.27 -33.72
CA GLY A 178 28.42 -4.27 -32.89
C GLY A 178 27.12 -3.97 -33.62
N THR A 179 26.47 -5.01 -34.13
CA THR A 179 25.03 -4.99 -34.43
C THR A 179 24.24 -5.06 -33.12
N SER A 180 23.72 -3.93 -32.68
CA SER A 180 22.49 -3.91 -31.88
C SER A 180 21.43 -3.22 -32.74
N THR A 181 20.50 -4.01 -33.22
CA THR A 181 19.33 -3.60 -33.99
C THR A 181 18.56 -2.51 -33.23
N SER A 182 18.52 -1.32 -33.82
CA SER A 182 17.59 -0.26 -33.44
C SER A 182 16.17 -0.69 -33.82
N THR A 183 15.37 -1.15 -32.85
CA THR A 183 13.92 -1.30 -33.07
C THR A 183 13.26 0.06 -32.92
N HIS A 184 13.10 0.75 -34.05
CA HIS A 184 12.18 1.87 -34.20
C HIS A 184 10.74 1.37 -33.94
N VAL A 185 10.13 1.81 -32.85
CA VAL A 185 8.69 1.67 -32.60
C VAL A 185 7.97 2.75 -33.42
N PRO A 186 7.01 2.44 -34.32
CA PRO A 186 6.26 3.46 -35.01
C PRO A 186 5.37 4.22 -34.01
N ASN A 187 5.52 5.55 -34.02
CA ASN A 187 4.69 6.46 -33.25
C ASN A 187 3.26 6.43 -33.81
N ASN A 188 2.29 5.95 -33.01
CA ASN A 188 0.88 6.18 -33.28
C ASN A 188 0.43 7.39 -32.46
N ASP A 189 0.49 8.55 -33.09
CA ASP A 189 -0.14 9.77 -32.60
C ASP A 189 -1.66 9.56 -32.54
N LYS A 190 -2.17 9.33 -31.33
CA LYS A 190 -3.56 9.65 -30.99
C LYS A 190 -3.57 10.90 -30.13
N GLN A 191 -3.76 12.00 -30.84
CA GLN A 191 -4.11 13.33 -30.37
C GLN A 191 -5.30 13.25 -29.40
N ASN A 192 -5.03 13.37 -28.10
CA ASN A 192 -6.05 13.67 -27.11
C ASN A 192 -5.96 15.16 -26.81
N HIS A 193 -6.88 15.89 -27.44
CA HIS A 193 -7.18 17.28 -27.20
C HIS A 193 -7.61 17.45 -25.74
N LEU A 194 -6.82 18.21 -24.97
CA LEU A 194 -7.19 18.67 -23.64
C LEU A 194 -8.11 19.87 -23.83
N GLU A 195 -9.43 19.69 -23.70
CA GLU A 195 -10.34 20.81 -23.47
C GLU A 195 -10.60 20.94 -21.98
N ASP A 196 -9.98 21.98 -21.44
CA ASP A 196 -10.32 22.65 -20.20
C ASP A 196 -11.74 23.23 -20.34
N ASN A 197 -12.63 22.90 -19.41
CA ASN A 197 -13.86 23.67 -19.23
C ASN A 197 -14.18 23.73 -17.73
N SER A 198 -13.53 24.70 -17.09
CA SER A 198 -14.11 25.42 -15.96
C SER A 198 -15.33 26.20 -16.42
N THR A 199 -16.51 25.89 -15.87
CA THR A 199 -17.59 26.86 -15.73
C THR A 199 -18.09 26.86 -14.30
N HIS A 200 -17.64 27.89 -13.57
CA HIS A 200 -18.43 28.56 -12.55
C HIS A 200 -19.73 29.07 -13.16
N THR A 201 -20.85 29.02 -12.44
CA THR A 201 -21.79 30.14 -12.21
C THR A 201 -22.83 29.72 -11.16
N VAL A 202 -22.85 30.52 -10.07
CA VAL A 202 -23.92 30.90 -9.12
C VAL A 202 -24.80 29.83 -8.49
#